data_AF-A0A318TPL5-F1
#
_entry.id   AF-A0A318TPL5-F1
#
_cell.length_a   1.000
_cell.length_b   1.000
_cell.length_c   1.000
_cell.angle_alpha   90.00
_cell.angle_beta   90.00
_cell.angle_gamma   90.00
#
_symmetry.space_group_name_H-M   'P 1'
#
loop_
_entity.id
_entity.type
_entity.pdbx_description
1 polymer ?
#
loop_
_entity_poly.entity_id
_entity_poly.type
_entity_poly.pdbx_seq_one_letter_code
_entity_poly.pdbx_strand_id
1 'polypeptide(L)'
;MAQSALRDDPVVSFPRRKAKAAPDELAALLTSLDIKIIGPNDYRHQNCTTAVETLRSLLAKHGAEHLTIVLRAIVESAGNARALIDPVIRAMSAVVLAHPEYVAKGLEFVEAFDDFPLLDCYRGTAALRKTAPAPAWAALAGMIVLVLRDGFDRDRKRHRTRAEIAADREEREEAERARVAAAKVSRNRRKIETGLQLIELKRKAGRGQFLRLAQQRFGLAYPGEVAALVRVAALYGEREPIWSRVSWQVLGVLAAPAMPSDLRTEYEARIEAGEHITAKEVAPPPIGRPRSRP
;
A
#
# COMPACT_ATOMS: atom_id res chain seq x y z
N MET A 1 -1.08 -17.89 -1.58
CA MET A 1 -1.35 -16.97 -2.70
C MET A 1 -2.82 -16.60 -2.63
N ALA A 2 -3.12 -15.40 -2.13
CA ALA A 2 -4.49 -14.95 -1.89
C ALA A 2 -5.20 -14.71 -3.22
N GLN A 3 -6.27 -15.47 -3.48
CA GLN A 3 -7.21 -15.17 -4.55
C GLN A 3 -7.93 -13.87 -4.20
N SER A 4 -7.69 -12.84 -5.00
CA SER A 4 -8.49 -11.61 -5.01
C SER A 4 -9.88 -12.00 -5.50
N ALA A 5 -10.82 -12.21 -4.59
CA ALA A 5 -12.23 -12.25 -4.92
C ALA A 5 -12.60 -10.89 -5.54
N LEU A 6 -12.81 -10.87 -6.85
CA LEU A 6 -13.53 -9.78 -7.49
C LEU A 6 -14.90 -9.76 -6.81
N ARG A 7 -15.20 -8.68 -6.09
CA ARG A 7 -16.55 -8.40 -5.61
C ARG A 7 -17.41 -8.23 -6.88
N ASP A 8 -18.32 -9.17 -7.13
CA ASP A 8 -19.43 -8.98 -8.05
C ASP A 8 -20.40 -7.98 -7.41
N ASP A 9 -20.00 -6.71 -7.39
CA ASP A 9 -20.89 -5.64 -6.92
C ASP A 9 -22.04 -5.50 -7.94
N PRO A 10 -23.31 -5.54 -7.52
CA PRO A 10 -24.44 -5.42 -8.44
C PRO A 10 -24.42 -4.04 -9.11
N VAL A 11 -24.12 -4.01 -10.41
CA VAL A 11 -24.06 -2.78 -11.20
C VAL A 11 -25.48 -2.41 -11.63
N VAL A 12 -26.07 -1.41 -10.95
CA VAL A 12 -27.30 -0.76 -11.41
C VAL A 12 -26.97 0.12 -12.62
N SER A 13 -27.66 -0.05 -13.75
CA SER A 13 -27.39 0.69 -14.99
C SER A 13 -28.65 1.34 -15.55
N PHE A 14 -28.59 2.65 -15.83
CA PHE A 14 -29.68 3.44 -16.40
C PHE A 14 -29.32 3.91 -17.83
N PRO A 15 -29.54 3.09 -18.87
CA PRO A 15 -29.20 3.46 -20.23
C PRO A 15 -30.04 4.66 -20.70
N ARG A 16 -29.42 5.58 -21.46
CA ARG A 16 -30.13 6.73 -22.03
C ARG A 16 -31.20 6.27 -23.02
N ARG A 17 -32.45 6.69 -22.83
CA ARG A 17 -33.55 6.43 -23.78
C ARG A 17 -33.45 7.36 -25.00
N LYS A 18 -33.71 6.79 -26.18
CA LYS A 18 -33.85 7.52 -27.46
C LYS A 18 -35.31 7.90 -27.77
N ALA A 19 -36.27 7.24 -27.14
CA ALA A 19 -37.70 7.42 -27.37
C ALA A 19 -38.34 8.40 -26.37
N LYS A 20 -39.38 9.11 -26.80
CA LYS A 20 -40.15 10.04 -25.96
C LYS A 20 -41.02 9.24 -24.99
N ALA A 21 -41.00 9.59 -23.70
CA ALA A 21 -41.87 8.96 -22.69
C ALA A 21 -43.35 9.20 -23.02
N ALA A 22 -44.20 8.21 -22.73
CA ALA A 22 -45.65 8.36 -22.91
C ALA A 22 -46.19 9.36 -21.87
N PRO A 23 -47.14 10.25 -22.21
CA PRO A 23 -47.68 11.23 -21.26
C PRO A 23 -48.25 10.60 -19.98
N ASP A 24 -48.84 9.42 -20.11
CA ASP A 24 -49.51 8.69 -19.02
C ASP A 24 -48.52 7.95 -18.11
N GLU A 25 -47.30 7.67 -18.58
CA GLU A 25 -46.25 6.97 -17.82
C GLU A 25 -45.83 7.78 -16.57
N LEU A 26 -45.71 9.10 -16.71
CA LEU A 26 -45.40 9.97 -15.58
C LEU A 26 -46.55 10.02 -14.57
N ALA A 27 -47.80 10.12 -15.03
CA ALA A 27 -48.96 10.18 -14.15
C ALA A 27 -49.10 8.89 -13.32
N ALA A 28 -48.89 7.72 -13.96
CA ALA A 28 -48.91 6.42 -13.29
C ALA A 28 -47.82 6.32 -12.21
N LEU A 29 -46.59 6.75 -12.53
CA LEU A 29 -45.45 6.74 -11.59
C LEU A 29 -45.68 7.67 -10.40
N LEU A 30 -46.16 8.89 -10.63
CA LEU A 30 -46.44 9.81 -9.53
C LEU A 30 -47.58 9.32 -8.65
N THR A 31 -48.60 8.70 -9.24
CA THR A 31 -49.72 8.09 -8.51
C THR A 31 -49.24 6.95 -7.61
N SER A 32 -48.33 6.09 -8.08
CA SER A 32 -47.82 4.98 -7.26
C SER A 32 -46.98 5.42 -6.06
N LEU A 33 -46.43 6.64 -6.10
CA LEU A 33 -45.66 7.25 -5.02
C LEU A 33 -46.46 8.29 -4.20
N ASP A 34 -47.77 8.41 -4.45
CA ASP A 34 -48.66 9.44 -3.86
C ASP A 34 -48.15 10.89 -4.04
N ILE A 35 -47.49 11.17 -5.18
CA ILE A 35 -46.97 12.49 -5.50
C ILE A 35 -47.98 13.28 -6.33
N LYS A 36 -48.34 14.47 -5.86
CA LYS A 36 -49.29 15.37 -6.52
C LYS A 36 -48.58 16.51 -7.23
N ILE A 37 -48.97 16.74 -8.48
CA ILE A 37 -48.55 17.94 -9.23
C ILE A 37 -49.46 19.09 -8.79
N ILE A 38 -48.85 20.19 -8.35
CA ILE A 38 -49.55 21.43 -7.99
C ILE A 38 -49.16 22.57 -8.93
N GLY A 39 -49.98 23.62 -8.97
CA GLY A 39 -49.71 24.83 -9.75
C GLY A 39 -48.53 25.63 -9.18
N PRO A 40 -47.93 26.53 -9.98
CA PRO A 40 -46.76 27.32 -9.57
C PRO A 40 -47.06 28.29 -8.41
N ASN A 41 -48.33 28.67 -8.24
CA ASN A 41 -48.78 29.60 -7.20
C ASN A 41 -49.35 28.90 -5.96
N ASP A 42 -49.45 27.57 -5.98
CA ASP A 42 -49.98 26.80 -4.86
C ASP A 42 -48.91 26.59 -3.78
N TYR A 43 -49.34 26.56 -2.52
CA TYR A 43 -48.43 26.27 -1.42
C TYR A 43 -47.99 24.80 -1.44
N ARG A 44 -46.69 24.57 -1.30
CA ARG A 44 -46.13 23.21 -1.35
C ARG A 44 -46.26 22.50 0.00
N HIS A 45 -47.08 21.45 0.01
CA HIS A 45 -47.24 20.48 1.09
C HIS A 45 -46.34 19.26 0.89
N GLN A 46 -46.42 18.29 1.80
CA GLN A 46 -45.74 16.99 1.64
C GLN A 46 -46.23 16.31 0.35
N ASN A 47 -45.34 15.59 -0.32
CA ASN A 47 -45.61 14.85 -1.56
C ASN A 47 -46.19 15.71 -2.70
N CYS A 48 -45.95 17.02 -2.68
CA CYS A 48 -46.40 17.93 -3.73
C CYS A 48 -45.22 18.52 -4.51
N THR A 49 -45.35 18.64 -5.83
CA THR A 49 -44.31 19.20 -6.69
C THR A 49 -44.84 20.11 -7.78
N THR A 50 -44.06 21.14 -8.10
CA THR A 50 -44.27 22.01 -9.28
C THR A 50 -43.28 21.69 -10.40
N ALA A 51 -42.36 20.74 -10.20
CA ALA A 51 -41.22 20.46 -11.08
C ALA A 51 -41.57 19.54 -12.27
N VAL A 52 -42.75 19.71 -12.86
CA VAL A 52 -43.32 18.81 -13.88
C VAL A 52 -42.40 18.64 -15.09
N GLU A 53 -41.84 19.74 -15.59
CA GLU A 53 -40.96 19.73 -16.75
C GLU A 53 -39.67 18.93 -16.49
N THR A 54 -39.14 19.04 -15.28
CA THR A 54 -37.94 18.32 -14.86
C THR A 54 -38.21 16.83 -14.74
N LEU A 55 -39.34 16.44 -14.15
CA LEU A 55 -39.76 15.05 -14.07
C LEU A 55 -39.94 14.43 -15.47
N ARG A 56 -40.63 15.14 -16.38
CA ARG A 56 -40.78 14.73 -17.79
C ARG A 56 -39.41 14.59 -18.48
N SER A 57 -38.50 15.54 -18.26
CA SER A 57 -37.16 15.51 -18.85
C SER A 57 -36.34 14.33 -18.36
N LEU A 58 -36.37 14.04 -17.06
CA LEU A 58 -35.66 12.91 -16.47
C LEU A 58 -36.24 11.56 -16.91
N LEU A 59 -37.58 11.44 -16.91
CA LEU A 59 -38.27 10.23 -17.39
C LEU A 59 -37.91 9.93 -18.85
N ALA A 60 -37.93 10.94 -19.72
CA ALA A 60 -37.57 10.78 -21.12
C ALA A 60 -36.09 10.41 -21.32
N LYS A 61 -35.18 10.94 -20.50
CA LYS A 61 -33.73 10.70 -20.65
C LYS A 61 -33.26 9.38 -20.02
N HIS A 62 -33.81 9.02 -18.87
CA HIS A 62 -33.26 7.96 -18.00
C HIS A 62 -34.26 6.85 -17.68
N GLY A 63 -35.54 6.99 -18.04
CA GLY A 63 -36.57 5.98 -17.84
C GLY A 63 -37.24 6.03 -16.46
N ALA A 64 -38.27 5.18 -16.31
CA ALA A 64 -39.12 5.13 -15.13
C ALA A 64 -38.37 4.62 -13.88
N GLU A 65 -37.51 3.61 -14.04
CA GLU A 65 -36.75 3.02 -12.93
C GLU A 65 -35.86 4.05 -12.22
N HIS A 66 -35.09 4.82 -13.01
CA HIS A 66 -34.27 5.91 -12.50
C HIS A 66 -35.10 6.94 -11.73
N LEU A 67 -36.21 7.38 -12.33
CA LEU A 67 -37.07 8.39 -11.72
C LEU A 67 -37.72 7.88 -10.43
N THR A 68 -38.14 6.63 -10.40
CA THR A 68 -38.70 5.98 -9.20
C THR A 68 -37.68 6.00 -8.06
N ILE A 69 -36.43 5.62 -8.30
CA ILE A 69 -35.38 5.61 -7.27
C ILE A 69 -35.13 7.02 -6.73
N VAL A 70 -35.03 8.01 -7.62
CA VAL A 70 -34.85 9.42 -7.23
C VAL A 70 -35.98 9.91 -6.35
N LEU A 71 -37.23 9.61 -6.71
CA LEU A 71 -38.39 10.11 -5.98
C LEU A 71 -38.61 9.35 -4.67
N ARG A 72 -38.39 8.03 -4.64
CA ARG A 72 -38.46 7.22 -3.42
C ARG A 72 -37.43 7.70 -2.39
N ALA A 73 -36.19 7.96 -2.80
CA ALA A 73 -35.16 8.49 -1.88
C ALA A 73 -35.56 9.81 -1.21
N ILE A 74 -36.37 10.65 -1.87
CA ILE A 74 -36.84 11.92 -1.32
C ILE A 74 -38.10 11.74 -0.45
N VAL A 75 -39.05 10.92 -0.89
CA VAL A 75 -40.36 10.77 -0.23
C VAL A 75 -40.29 9.84 0.97
N GLU A 76 -39.52 8.75 0.86
CA GLU A 76 -39.43 7.72 1.89
C GLU A 76 -38.41 8.07 2.99
N SER A 77 -37.52 9.04 2.76
CA SER A 77 -36.62 9.51 3.82
C SER A 77 -37.29 10.48 4.79
N ALA A 78 -36.93 10.37 6.06
CA ALA A 78 -37.53 11.12 7.15
C ALA A 78 -37.37 12.65 6.95
N GLY A 79 -38.48 13.38 7.07
CA GLY A 79 -38.49 14.85 7.01
C GLY A 79 -38.32 15.47 5.60
N ASN A 80 -38.10 14.65 4.57
CA ASN A 80 -37.74 15.13 3.23
C ASN A 80 -38.89 15.19 2.21
N ALA A 81 -40.10 14.74 2.56
CA ALA A 81 -41.27 14.70 1.67
C ALA A 81 -41.67 16.06 1.03
N ARG A 82 -41.22 17.19 1.59
CA ARG A 82 -41.42 18.55 1.02
C ARG A 82 -40.32 19.00 0.06
N ALA A 83 -39.26 18.20 -0.07
CA ALA A 83 -38.08 18.49 -0.87
C ALA A 83 -38.23 18.15 -2.36
N LEU A 84 -39.45 17.82 -2.82
CA LEU A 84 -39.79 17.56 -4.23
C LEU A 84 -39.75 18.84 -5.10
N ILE A 85 -38.58 19.45 -5.19
CA ILE A 85 -38.33 20.70 -5.89
C ILE A 85 -37.29 20.48 -6.99
N ASP A 86 -37.33 21.28 -8.04
CA ASP A 86 -36.46 21.10 -9.21
C ASP A 86 -34.96 20.92 -8.86
N PRO A 87 -34.34 21.78 -8.02
CA PRO A 87 -32.92 21.62 -7.71
C PRO A 87 -32.58 20.34 -6.95
N VAL A 88 -33.46 19.90 -6.04
CA VAL A 88 -33.26 18.68 -5.24
C VAL A 88 -33.42 17.45 -6.11
N ILE A 89 -34.47 17.41 -6.95
CA ILE A 89 -34.71 16.31 -7.90
C ILE A 89 -33.53 16.17 -8.86
N ARG A 90 -33.00 17.29 -9.38
CA ARG A 90 -31.81 17.27 -10.25
C ARG A 90 -30.56 16.81 -9.51
N ALA A 91 -30.35 17.27 -8.28
CA ALA A 91 -29.20 16.87 -7.48
C ALA A 91 -29.21 15.36 -7.21
N MET A 92 -30.36 14.84 -6.78
CA MET A 92 -30.54 13.40 -6.51
C MET A 92 -30.35 12.58 -7.78
N SER A 93 -30.95 13.01 -8.89
CA SER A 93 -30.75 12.39 -10.20
C SER A 93 -29.28 12.33 -10.62
N ALA A 94 -28.52 13.40 -10.39
CA ALA A 94 -27.10 13.44 -10.69
C ALA A 94 -26.29 12.45 -9.84
N VAL A 95 -26.62 12.32 -8.55
CA VAL A 95 -25.97 11.36 -7.64
C VAL A 95 -26.29 9.92 -8.05
N VAL A 96 -27.56 9.60 -8.29
CA VAL A 96 -28.00 8.25 -8.72
C VAL A 96 -27.31 7.81 -10.02
N LEU A 97 -27.11 8.73 -10.97
CA LEU A 97 -26.41 8.43 -12.23
C LEU A 97 -24.90 8.29 -12.06
N ALA A 98 -24.29 9.09 -11.20
CA ALA A 98 -22.84 9.11 -11.01
C ALA A 98 -22.35 7.99 -10.10
N HIS A 99 -23.20 7.55 -9.16
CA HIS A 99 -22.87 6.58 -8.12
C HIS A 99 -23.89 5.43 -8.04
N PRO A 100 -24.03 4.61 -9.10
CA PRO A 100 -24.91 3.45 -9.08
C PRO A 100 -24.55 2.46 -7.96
N GLU A 101 -23.29 2.44 -7.50
CA GLU A 101 -22.83 1.63 -6.36
C GLU A 101 -23.50 2.00 -5.03
N TYR A 102 -23.94 3.25 -4.87
CA TYR A 102 -24.70 3.67 -3.68
C TYR A 102 -26.14 3.18 -3.77
N VAL A 103 -26.74 3.28 -4.95
CA VAL A 103 -28.10 2.80 -5.24
C VAL A 103 -28.20 1.29 -5.05
N ALA A 104 -27.14 0.56 -5.41
CA ALA A 104 -27.06 -0.89 -5.25
C ALA A 104 -27.17 -1.37 -3.78
N LYS A 105 -26.98 -0.48 -2.80
CA LYS A 105 -27.19 -0.78 -1.37
C LYS A 105 -28.67 -0.81 -0.95
N GLY A 106 -29.60 -0.55 -1.87
CA GLY A 106 -31.03 -0.75 -1.64
C GLY A 106 -31.58 0.20 -0.58
N LEU A 107 -32.19 -0.34 0.48
CA LEU A 107 -32.85 0.46 1.52
C LEU A 107 -31.86 1.39 2.25
N GLU A 108 -30.62 0.95 2.46
CA GLU A 108 -29.58 1.76 3.10
C GLU A 108 -29.37 3.10 2.37
N PHE A 109 -29.51 3.12 1.04
CA PHE A 109 -29.41 4.34 0.24
C PHE A 109 -30.49 5.36 0.62
N VAL A 110 -31.71 4.92 0.91
CA VAL A 110 -32.82 5.78 1.32
C VAL A 110 -32.61 6.26 2.76
N GLU A 111 -32.27 5.34 3.66
CA GLU A 111 -32.03 5.63 5.09
C GLU A 111 -30.88 6.61 5.31
N ALA A 112 -29.87 6.62 4.41
CA ALA A 112 -28.78 7.59 4.46
C ALA A 112 -29.24 9.06 4.38
N PHE A 113 -30.50 9.30 3.97
CA PHE A 113 -31.08 10.64 3.91
C PHE A 113 -31.96 11.00 5.11
N ASP A 114 -32.21 10.08 6.05
CA ASP A 114 -33.07 10.34 7.22
C ASP A 114 -32.49 11.45 8.13
N ASP A 115 -31.16 11.48 8.26
CA ASP A 115 -30.44 12.52 9.00
C ASP A 115 -29.92 13.66 8.11
N PHE A 116 -30.31 13.69 6.82
CA PHE A 116 -29.85 14.70 5.86
C PHE A 116 -31.00 15.61 5.39
N PRO A 117 -31.18 16.80 6.00
CA PRO A 117 -32.30 17.69 5.69
C PRO A 117 -32.12 18.37 4.32
N LEU A 118 -32.64 17.75 3.25
CA LEU A 118 -32.42 18.14 1.85
C LEU A 118 -32.74 19.61 1.56
N LEU A 119 -33.84 20.12 2.13
CA LEU A 119 -34.26 21.52 1.92
C LEU A 119 -33.32 22.52 2.61
N ASP A 120 -32.81 22.21 3.79
CA ASP A 120 -31.92 23.12 4.51
C ASP A 120 -30.53 23.12 3.88
N CYS A 121 -30.04 21.96 3.45
CA CYS A 121 -28.83 21.87 2.63
C CYS A 121 -28.97 22.64 1.31
N TYR A 122 -30.12 22.52 0.63
CA TYR A 122 -30.42 23.31 -0.56
C TYR A 122 -30.38 24.82 -0.26
N ARG A 123 -31.01 25.30 0.82
CA ARG A 123 -30.95 26.71 1.24
C ARG A 123 -29.50 27.15 1.50
N GLY A 124 -28.69 26.28 2.12
CA GLY A 124 -27.28 26.50 2.38
C GLY A 124 -26.43 26.70 1.11
N THR A 125 -26.85 26.16 -0.05
CA THR A 125 -26.14 26.37 -1.33
C THR A 125 -26.04 27.84 -1.75
N ALA A 126 -26.91 28.72 -1.26
CA ALA A 126 -26.85 30.15 -1.54
C ALA A 126 -25.55 30.79 -1.06
N ALA A 127 -24.97 30.32 0.06
CA ALA A 127 -23.67 30.78 0.53
C ALA A 127 -22.54 30.34 -0.40
N LEU A 128 -22.58 29.09 -0.88
CA LEU A 128 -21.58 28.55 -1.82
C LEU A 128 -21.61 29.26 -3.17
N ARG A 129 -22.78 29.69 -3.63
CA ARG A 129 -22.91 30.46 -4.88
C ARG A 129 -22.16 31.79 -4.84
N LYS A 130 -21.88 32.34 -3.65
CA LYS A 130 -21.07 33.56 -3.51
C LYS A 130 -19.58 33.28 -3.70
N THR A 131 -19.12 32.07 -3.38
CA THR A 131 -17.71 31.68 -3.47
C THR A 131 -17.35 31.01 -4.78
N ALA A 132 -18.28 30.27 -5.40
CA ALA A 132 -18.07 29.61 -6.68
C ALA A 132 -19.36 29.65 -7.54
N PRO A 133 -19.26 30.07 -8.81
CA PRO A 133 -20.41 30.06 -9.72
C PRO A 133 -20.74 28.62 -10.10
N ALA A 134 -21.76 28.05 -9.45
CA ALA A 134 -22.32 26.75 -9.79
C ALA A 134 -23.85 26.79 -9.68
N PRO A 135 -24.58 26.00 -10.49
CA PRO A 135 -26.02 25.86 -10.31
C PRO A 135 -26.30 25.17 -8.97
N ALA A 136 -27.37 25.59 -8.28
CA ALA A 136 -27.66 25.14 -6.92
C ALA A 136 -27.79 23.61 -6.78
N TRP A 137 -28.33 22.95 -7.82
CA TRP A 137 -28.43 21.49 -7.84
C TRP A 137 -27.06 20.79 -7.85
N ALA A 138 -26.04 21.37 -8.49
CA ALA A 138 -24.71 20.77 -8.55
C ALA A 138 -23.98 20.91 -7.21
N ALA A 139 -24.14 22.05 -6.54
CA ALA A 139 -23.64 22.25 -5.18
C ALA A 139 -24.29 21.27 -4.19
N LEU A 140 -25.62 21.10 -4.27
CA LEU A 140 -26.34 20.13 -3.46
C LEU A 140 -25.92 18.69 -3.76
N ALA A 141 -25.73 18.33 -5.03
CA ALA A 141 -25.24 17.00 -5.42
C ALA A 141 -23.86 16.71 -4.80
N GLY A 142 -22.96 17.69 -4.79
CA GLY A 142 -21.66 17.57 -4.12
C GLY A 142 -21.80 17.32 -2.61
N MET A 143 -22.71 18.01 -1.93
CA MET A 143 -22.99 17.76 -0.51
C MET A 143 -23.53 16.36 -0.26
N ILE A 144 -24.48 15.90 -1.09
CA ILE A 144 -25.04 14.55 -1.01
C ILE A 144 -23.93 13.51 -1.15
N VAL A 145 -23.05 13.65 -2.15
CA VAL A 145 -21.93 12.72 -2.35
C VAL A 145 -20.99 12.68 -1.14
N LEU A 146 -20.74 13.81 -0.47
CA LEU A 146 -19.91 13.83 0.73
C LEU A 146 -20.56 13.07 1.90
N VAL A 147 -21.87 13.19 2.08
CA VAL A 147 -22.62 12.47 3.11
C VAL A 147 -22.64 10.98 2.83
N LEU A 148 -22.98 10.59 1.59
CA LEU A 148 -22.99 9.20 1.18
C LEU A 148 -21.60 8.57 1.24
N ARG A 149 -20.54 9.33 0.92
CA ARG A 149 -19.16 8.87 1.07
C ARG A 149 -18.84 8.49 2.51
N ASP A 150 -19.23 9.29 3.50
CA ASP A 150 -18.95 8.98 4.90
C ASP A 150 -19.72 7.74 5.39
N GLY A 151 -20.97 7.58 4.93
CA GLY A 151 -21.80 6.42 5.23
C GLY A 151 -21.35 5.13 4.54
N PHE A 152 -20.99 5.21 3.25
CA PHE A 152 -20.83 4.04 2.38
C PHE A 152 -19.40 3.69 2.00
N ASP A 153 -18.45 4.62 2.08
CA ASP A 153 -17.04 4.36 1.73
C ASP A 153 -16.20 3.95 2.97
N ARG A 154 -16.81 3.48 4.07
CA ARG A 154 -16.08 2.99 5.27
C ARG A 154 -15.07 1.87 4.95
N ASP A 155 -15.28 1.16 3.85
CA ASP A 155 -14.41 0.10 3.32
C ASP A 155 -13.29 0.58 2.39
N ARG A 156 -13.26 1.86 1.98
CA ARG A 156 -12.13 2.38 1.18
C ARG A 156 -10.88 2.38 2.05
N LYS A 157 -9.84 1.67 1.56
CA LYS A 157 -8.51 1.55 2.18
C LYS A 157 -8.14 2.80 2.96
N ARG A 158 -8.28 2.75 4.29
CA ARG A 158 -7.86 3.82 5.18
C ARG A 158 -6.43 4.21 4.82
N HIS A 159 -6.17 5.51 4.70
CA HIS A 159 -4.80 5.97 4.54
C HIS A 159 -3.98 5.49 5.74
N ARG A 160 -2.91 4.74 5.44
CA ARG A 160 -2.02 4.22 6.48
C ARG A 160 -1.51 5.37 7.33
N THR A 161 -1.51 5.19 8.64
CA THR A 161 -0.98 6.21 9.55
C THR A 161 0.52 6.35 9.36
N ARG A 162 1.07 7.50 9.77
CA ARG A 162 2.53 7.73 9.77
C ARG A 162 3.28 6.66 10.59
N ALA A 163 2.66 6.17 11.67
CA ALA A 163 3.22 5.11 12.51
C ALA A 163 3.27 3.77 11.78
N GLU A 164 2.19 3.38 11.09
CA GLU A 164 2.14 2.17 10.26
C GLU A 164 3.19 2.22 9.13
N ILE A 165 3.37 3.37 8.48
CA ILE A 165 4.39 3.55 7.43
C ILE A 165 5.82 3.43 8.01
N ALA A 166 6.05 3.95 9.22
CA ALA A 166 7.34 3.86 9.89
C ALA A 166 7.67 2.41 10.28
N ALA A 167 6.70 1.68 10.83
CA ALA A 167 6.86 0.26 11.19
C ALA A 167 7.17 -0.61 9.97
N ASP A 168 6.43 -0.45 8.87
CA ASP A 168 6.72 -1.16 7.61
C ASP A 168 8.13 -0.88 7.08
N ARG A 169 8.62 0.35 7.28
CA ARG A 169 9.96 0.74 6.84
C ARG A 169 11.03 0.09 7.73
N GLU A 170 10.83 0.10 9.04
CA GLU A 170 11.72 -0.54 10.00
C GLU A 170 11.82 -2.04 9.73
N GLU A 171 10.69 -2.72 9.50
CA GLU A 171 10.65 -4.14 9.15
C GLU A 171 11.45 -4.44 7.86
N ARG A 172 11.31 -3.60 6.83
CA ARG A 172 12.09 -3.76 5.58
C ARG A 172 13.58 -3.54 5.80
N GLU A 173 13.95 -2.55 6.61
CA GLU A 173 15.34 -2.26 6.93
C GLU A 173 15.97 -3.38 7.78
N GLU A 174 15.22 -4.00 8.68
CA GLU A 174 15.64 -5.20 9.42
C GLU A 174 15.79 -6.42 8.52
N ALA A 175 14.82 -6.68 7.64
CA ALA A 175 14.88 -7.77 6.69
C ALA A 175 16.09 -7.63 5.74
N GLU A 176 16.38 -6.42 5.28
CA GLU A 176 17.55 -6.15 4.45
C GLU A 176 18.86 -6.36 5.22
N ARG A 177 18.95 -5.89 6.48
CA ARG A 177 20.11 -6.14 7.35
C ARG A 177 20.33 -7.64 7.58
N ALA A 178 19.28 -8.39 7.84
CA ALA A 178 19.33 -9.84 7.99
C ALA A 178 19.80 -10.53 6.69
N ARG A 179 19.30 -10.10 5.53
CA ARG A 179 19.71 -10.62 4.21
C ARG A 179 21.19 -10.40 3.95
N VAL A 180 21.69 -9.19 4.20
CA VAL A 180 23.11 -8.84 4.03
C VAL A 180 23.99 -9.66 4.98
N ALA A 181 23.57 -9.84 6.23
CA ALA A 181 24.28 -10.68 7.20
C ALA A 181 24.34 -12.14 6.75
N ALA A 182 23.22 -12.72 6.31
CA ALA A 182 23.15 -14.10 5.81
C ALA A 182 24.06 -14.30 4.57
N ALA A 183 24.07 -13.33 3.65
CA ALA A 183 24.95 -13.37 2.47
C ALA A 183 26.44 -13.30 2.85
N LYS A 184 26.82 -12.55 3.90
CA LYS A 184 28.18 -12.54 4.45
C LYS A 184 28.58 -13.92 4.97
N VAL A 185 27.74 -14.53 5.80
CA VAL A 185 27.99 -15.87 6.37
C VAL A 185 28.17 -16.91 5.27
N SER A 186 27.28 -16.91 4.27
CA SER A 186 27.36 -17.82 3.12
C SER A 186 28.67 -17.67 2.34
N ARG A 187 29.12 -16.42 2.10
CA ARG A 187 30.41 -16.16 1.44
C ARG A 187 31.60 -16.65 2.26
N ASN A 188 31.59 -16.43 3.58
CA ASN A 188 32.66 -16.92 4.45
C ASN A 188 32.71 -18.45 4.44
N ARG A 189 31.55 -19.12 4.56
CA ARG A 189 31.45 -20.58 4.50
C ARG A 189 32.08 -21.16 3.22
N ARG A 190 31.71 -20.66 2.04
CA ARG A 190 32.28 -21.11 0.76
C ARG A 190 33.79 -20.97 0.70
N LYS A 191 34.33 -19.88 1.25
CA LYS A 191 35.77 -19.64 1.31
C LYS A 191 36.48 -20.60 2.26
N ILE A 192 35.88 -20.90 3.42
CA ILE A 192 36.38 -21.93 4.34
C ILE A 192 36.40 -23.30 3.66
N GLU A 193 35.29 -23.71 3.03
CA GLU A 193 35.20 -24.98 2.30
C GLU A 193 36.26 -25.09 1.21
N THR A 194 36.46 -24.02 0.43
CA THR A 194 37.52 -23.96 -0.59
C THR A 194 38.91 -24.08 0.05
N GLY A 195 39.15 -23.40 1.17
CA GLY A 195 40.41 -23.51 1.91
C GLY A 195 40.68 -24.93 2.44
N LEU A 196 39.66 -25.63 2.95
CA LEU A 196 39.77 -27.03 3.38
C LEU A 196 40.09 -27.96 2.20
N GLN A 197 39.45 -27.76 1.05
CA GLN A 197 39.76 -28.52 -0.16
C GLN A 197 41.18 -28.24 -0.67
N LEU A 198 41.67 -26.99 -0.54
CA LEU A 198 43.05 -26.63 -0.87
C LEU A 198 44.05 -27.28 0.09
N ILE A 199 43.74 -27.41 1.38
CA ILE A 199 44.57 -28.14 2.35
C ILE A 199 44.71 -29.61 1.92
N GLU A 200 43.60 -30.24 1.53
CA GLU A 200 43.61 -31.62 1.07
C GLU A 200 44.36 -31.79 -0.27
N LEU A 201 44.18 -30.85 -1.20
CA LEU A 201 44.95 -30.82 -2.45
C LEU A 201 46.45 -30.65 -2.17
N LYS A 202 46.83 -29.81 -1.21
CA LYS A 202 48.22 -29.58 -0.81
C LYS A 202 48.87 -30.85 -0.26
N ARG A 203 48.12 -31.67 0.49
CA ARG A 203 48.61 -32.97 0.99
C ARG A 203 48.89 -33.97 -0.12
N LYS A 204 48.11 -33.93 -1.20
CA LYS A 204 48.21 -34.86 -2.34
C LYS A 204 49.16 -34.38 -3.46
N ALA A 205 49.45 -33.09 -3.52
CA ALA A 205 50.23 -32.49 -4.60
C ALA A 205 51.74 -32.80 -4.47
N GLY A 206 52.38 -33.14 -5.59
CA GLY A 206 53.84 -33.24 -5.67
C GLY A 206 54.55 -31.88 -5.55
N ARG A 207 55.87 -31.89 -5.33
CA ARG A 207 56.69 -30.66 -5.20
C ARG A 207 56.44 -29.69 -6.36
N GLY A 208 56.12 -28.44 -6.03
CA GLY A 208 55.90 -27.37 -7.00
C GLY A 208 54.57 -27.40 -7.77
N GLN A 209 53.76 -28.45 -7.65
CA GLN A 209 52.52 -28.61 -8.44
C GLN A 209 51.28 -27.98 -7.78
N PHE A 210 51.33 -27.74 -6.47
CA PHE A 210 50.18 -27.27 -5.68
C PHE A 210 49.52 -26.02 -6.25
N LEU A 211 50.30 -24.96 -6.52
CA LEU A 211 49.76 -23.67 -6.99
C LEU A 211 49.12 -23.81 -8.38
N ARG A 212 49.74 -24.57 -9.27
CA ARG A 212 49.22 -24.84 -10.62
C ARG A 212 47.89 -25.61 -10.56
N LEU A 213 47.81 -26.63 -9.69
CA LEU A 213 46.58 -27.41 -9.50
C LEU A 213 45.48 -26.57 -8.84
N ALA A 214 45.83 -25.68 -7.90
CA ALA A 214 44.89 -24.76 -7.28
C ALA A 214 44.29 -23.77 -8.29
N GLN A 215 45.14 -23.21 -9.17
CA GLN A 215 44.71 -22.35 -10.28
C GLN A 215 43.76 -23.09 -11.24
N GLN A 216 44.13 -24.30 -11.68
CA GLN A 216 43.33 -25.08 -12.63
C GLN A 216 41.98 -25.52 -12.05
N ARG A 217 41.93 -25.93 -10.78
CA ARG A 217 40.72 -26.51 -10.18
C ARG A 217 39.77 -25.48 -9.59
N PHE A 218 40.28 -24.37 -9.07
CA PHE A 218 39.49 -23.37 -8.33
C PHE A 218 39.48 -21.98 -8.99
N GLY A 219 40.20 -21.79 -10.10
CA GLY A 219 40.26 -20.49 -10.80
C GLY A 219 40.95 -19.38 -10.01
N LEU A 220 41.75 -19.72 -8.99
CA LEU A 220 42.41 -18.76 -8.11
C LEU A 220 43.67 -18.19 -8.75
N ALA A 221 43.60 -16.97 -9.27
CA ALA A 221 44.71 -16.36 -10.02
C ALA A 221 45.92 -16.00 -9.13
N TYR A 222 45.68 -15.60 -7.88
CA TYR A 222 46.70 -14.98 -7.03
C TYR A 222 47.23 -15.93 -5.93
N PRO A 223 48.57 -16.13 -5.84
CA PRO A 223 49.15 -16.99 -4.79
C PRO A 223 48.82 -16.53 -3.36
N GLY A 224 48.72 -15.21 -3.16
CA GLY A 224 48.35 -14.63 -1.87
C GLY A 224 46.93 -15.00 -1.42
N GLU A 225 45.99 -15.11 -2.36
CA GLU A 225 44.61 -15.51 -2.10
C GLU A 225 44.54 -16.99 -1.70
N VAL A 226 45.24 -17.87 -2.42
CA VAL A 226 45.36 -19.30 -2.08
C VAL A 226 45.94 -19.48 -0.68
N ALA A 227 47.02 -18.75 -0.37
CA ALA A 227 47.66 -18.83 0.93
C ALA A 227 46.75 -18.32 2.06
N ALA A 228 45.97 -17.25 1.82
CA ALA A 228 45.01 -16.73 2.80
C ALA A 228 43.88 -17.74 3.06
N LEU A 229 43.28 -18.32 2.02
CA LEU A 229 42.23 -19.33 2.15
C LEU A 229 42.70 -20.55 2.95
N VAL A 230 43.90 -21.05 2.64
CA VAL A 230 44.50 -22.18 3.36
C VAL A 230 44.76 -21.86 4.83
N ARG A 231 45.34 -20.69 5.14
CA ARG A 231 45.62 -20.29 6.54
C ARG A 231 44.35 -20.13 7.35
N VAL A 232 43.37 -19.41 6.81
CA VAL A 232 42.09 -19.16 7.49
C VAL A 232 41.33 -20.47 7.71
N ALA A 233 41.27 -21.35 6.70
CA ALA A 233 40.61 -22.65 6.85
C ALA A 233 41.34 -23.58 7.82
N ALA A 234 42.68 -23.54 7.89
CA ALA A 234 43.44 -24.35 8.83
C ALA A 234 43.18 -23.96 10.29
N LEU A 235 42.93 -22.69 10.58
CA LEU A 235 42.66 -22.19 11.94
C LEU A 235 41.18 -22.21 12.32
N TYR A 236 40.30 -21.90 11.37
CA TYR A 236 38.88 -21.66 11.64
C TYR A 236 37.93 -22.64 10.97
N GLY A 237 38.44 -23.65 10.25
CA GLY A 237 37.60 -24.61 9.51
C GLY A 237 36.48 -25.23 10.33
N GLU A 238 36.77 -25.56 11.59
CA GLU A 238 35.84 -26.18 12.53
C GLU A 238 35.18 -25.16 13.50
N ARG A 239 35.53 -23.87 13.39
CA ARG A 239 35.09 -22.81 14.32
C ARG A 239 34.06 -21.86 13.70
N GLU A 240 32.89 -22.40 13.33
CA GLU A 240 31.76 -21.63 12.79
C GLU A 240 31.34 -20.42 13.64
N PRO A 241 31.31 -20.49 14.98
CA PRO A 241 30.96 -19.34 15.81
C PRO A 241 31.82 -18.10 15.57
N ILE A 242 33.05 -18.27 15.07
CA ILE A 242 33.97 -17.17 14.76
C ILE A 242 33.70 -16.64 13.37
N TRP A 243 33.82 -17.48 12.33
CA TRP A 243 33.77 -16.99 10.95
C TRP A 243 32.37 -16.58 10.49
N SER A 244 31.31 -16.96 11.20
CA SER A 244 29.95 -16.45 10.94
C SER A 244 29.75 -15.01 11.42
N ARG A 245 30.48 -14.58 12.44
CA ARG A 245 30.28 -13.27 13.11
C ARG A 245 31.10 -12.16 12.48
N VAL A 246 32.32 -12.44 12.04
CA VAL A 246 33.24 -11.41 11.52
C VAL A 246 33.31 -11.37 9.99
N SER A 247 33.96 -10.32 9.46
CA SER A 247 34.24 -10.23 8.03
C SER A 247 35.42 -11.11 7.63
N TRP A 248 35.51 -11.47 6.33
CA TRP A 248 36.65 -12.22 5.81
C TRP A 248 38.00 -11.52 6.02
N GLN A 249 38.02 -10.19 6.04
CA GLN A 249 39.23 -9.41 6.30
C GLN A 249 39.74 -9.62 7.73
N VAL A 250 38.85 -9.62 8.72
CA VAL A 250 39.21 -9.90 10.13
C VAL A 250 39.80 -11.30 10.25
N LEU A 251 39.17 -12.31 9.66
CA LEU A 251 39.70 -13.67 9.63
C LEU A 251 41.10 -13.74 8.99
N GLY A 252 41.30 -13.00 7.90
CA GLY A 252 42.58 -12.91 7.22
C GLY A 252 43.70 -12.32 8.09
N VAL A 253 43.39 -11.29 8.90
CA VAL A 253 44.33 -10.68 9.84
C VAL A 253 44.61 -11.61 11.02
N LEU A 254 43.58 -12.20 11.62
CA LEU A 254 43.75 -13.15 12.73
C LEU A 254 44.58 -14.38 12.31
N ALA A 255 44.37 -14.87 11.10
CA ALA A 255 45.11 -15.99 10.53
C ALA A 255 46.48 -15.59 9.94
N ALA A 256 46.90 -14.32 10.06
CA ALA A 256 48.21 -13.90 9.58
C ALA A 256 49.32 -14.47 10.47
N PRO A 257 50.46 -14.89 9.90
CA PRO A 257 51.61 -15.37 10.68
C PRO A 257 52.18 -14.31 11.63
N ALA A 258 52.03 -13.03 11.28
CA ALA A 258 52.48 -11.90 12.11
C ALA A 258 51.58 -11.64 13.33
N MET A 259 50.43 -12.31 13.44
CA MET A 259 49.50 -12.16 14.55
C MET A 259 49.99 -12.98 15.76
N PRO A 260 50.32 -12.35 16.91
CA PRO A 260 50.70 -13.06 18.13
C PRO A 260 49.58 -13.99 18.60
N SER A 261 49.94 -15.18 19.13
CA SER A 261 48.98 -16.19 19.60
C SER A 261 48.06 -15.64 20.69
N ASP A 262 48.62 -14.92 21.65
CA ASP A 262 47.91 -14.51 22.85
C ASP A 262 46.84 -13.47 22.51
N LEU A 263 47.21 -12.50 21.66
CA LEU A 263 46.27 -11.51 21.11
C LEU A 263 45.21 -12.17 20.22
N ARG A 264 45.56 -13.19 19.43
CA ARG A 264 44.58 -13.92 18.62
C ARG A 264 43.53 -14.55 19.51
N THR A 265 43.94 -15.27 20.56
CA THR A 265 43.03 -15.93 21.51
C THR A 265 42.13 -14.92 22.22
N GLU A 266 42.66 -13.75 22.58
CA GLU A 266 41.85 -12.67 23.17
C GLU A 266 40.75 -12.19 22.21
N TYR A 267 41.10 -11.89 20.95
CA TYR A 267 40.11 -11.47 19.95
C TYR A 267 39.10 -12.57 19.63
N GLU A 268 39.52 -13.84 19.59
CA GLU A 268 38.62 -14.97 19.39
C GLU A 268 37.59 -15.09 20.52
N ALA A 269 38.03 -14.96 21.78
CA ALA A 269 37.14 -14.98 22.95
C ALA A 269 36.12 -13.83 22.90
N ARG A 270 36.55 -12.63 22.49
CA ARG A 270 35.67 -11.46 22.31
C ARG A 270 34.63 -11.69 21.20
N ILE A 271 35.02 -12.29 20.07
CA ILE A 271 34.09 -12.66 18.99
C ILE A 271 33.06 -13.70 19.47
N GLU A 272 33.51 -14.69 20.24
CA GLU A 272 32.65 -15.73 20.81
C GLU A 272 31.68 -15.15 21.86
N ALA A 273 32.10 -14.14 22.62
CA ALA A 273 31.23 -13.35 23.51
C ALA A 273 30.22 -12.46 22.77
N GLY A 274 30.35 -12.31 21.44
CA GLY A 274 29.43 -11.55 20.60
C GLY A 274 29.87 -10.10 20.35
N GLU A 275 31.11 -9.75 20.72
CA GLU A 275 31.63 -8.41 20.47
C GLU A 275 31.88 -8.16 18.97
N HIS A 276 31.58 -6.96 18.51
CA HIS A 276 31.79 -6.57 17.12
C HIS A 276 33.22 -6.09 16.90
N ILE A 277 34.04 -6.91 16.24
CA ILE A 277 35.46 -6.63 16.00
C ILE A 277 35.70 -6.21 14.55
N THR A 278 36.42 -5.11 14.35
CA THR A 278 36.76 -4.61 13.00
C THR A 278 38.18 -4.97 12.57
N ALA A 279 38.44 -5.02 11.27
CA ALA A 279 39.77 -5.34 10.74
C ALA A 279 40.83 -4.27 11.12
N LYS A 280 40.40 -3.03 11.39
CA LYS A 280 41.30 -1.95 11.83
C LYS A 280 41.77 -2.13 13.27
N GLU A 281 40.91 -2.65 14.14
CA GLU A 281 41.25 -2.94 15.55
C GLU A 281 42.25 -4.10 15.65
N VAL A 282 42.09 -5.13 14.81
CA VAL A 282 42.94 -6.33 14.84
C VAL A 282 44.26 -6.10 14.09
N ALA A 283 44.32 -5.16 13.15
CA ALA A 283 45.55 -4.88 12.42
C ALA A 283 46.62 -4.31 13.37
N PRO A 284 47.87 -4.81 13.33
CA PRO A 284 48.94 -4.21 14.10
C PRO A 284 49.13 -2.74 13.67
N PRO A 285 49.46 -1.83 14.60
CA PRO A 285 49.75 -0.44 14.25
C PRO A 285 50.85 -0.40 13.18
N PRO A 286 50.79 0.53 12.22
CA PRO A 286 51.79 0.61 11.16
C PRO A 286 53.18 0.70 11.80
N ILE A 287 54.08 -0.19 11.37
CA ILE A 287 55.47 -0.22 11.82
C ILE A 287 56.06 1.17 11.59
N GLY A 288 56.21 1.92 12.67
CA GLY A 288 56.85 3.23 12.64
C GLY A 288 58.24 3.07 12.04
N ARG A 289 58.58 3.94 11.08
CA ARG A 289 59.96 4.09 10.62
C ARG A 289 60.89 4.15 11.84
N PRO A 290 62.05 3.47 11.82
CA PRO A 290 62.95 3.43 12.96
C PRO A 290 63.26 4.88 13.39
N ARG A 291 63.01 5.18 14.66
CA ARG A 291 63.44 6.44 15.25
C ARG A 291 64.97 6.45 15.21
N SER A 292 65.52 7.26 14.31
CA SER A 292 66.94 7.58 14.31
C SER A 292 67.32 8.15 15.67
N ARG A 293 68.27 7.50 16.34
CA ARG A 293 69.11 8.06 17.41
C ARG A 293 70.47 7.36 17.35
N PRO A 294 71.55 7.99 17.82
CA PRO A 294 71.63 9.27 18.52
C PRO A 294 71.85 10.47 17.59
#